data_AF-A0A389MJJ5-F1
#
_entry.id   AF-A0A389MJJ5-F1
#
_cell.length_a   1.000
_cell.length_b   1.000
_cell.length_c   1.000
_cell.angle_alpha   90.00
_cell.angle_beta   90.00
_cell.angle_gamma   90.00
#
_symmetry.space_group_name_H-M   'P 1'
#
loop_
_entity.id
_entity.type
_entity.pdbx_description
1 polymer ?
#
loop_
_entity_poly.entity_id
_entity_poly.type
_entity_poly.pdbx_seq_one_letter_code
_entity_poly.pdbx_strand_id
1 'polypeptide(L)'
;MAKAPGLTREQIDAACALVEAGATFTAAAQQLGVGYGVVRYHMLRLGIASGRTRTQERALSRTVCFRDGRPVWRFTPAEDAQLLALEAQGISVAEIARRIGRRTSSVFMRLATLARIEAAREAAS
;
A
#
# COMPACT_ATOMS: atom_id res chain seq x y z
N MET A 1 -18.00 -35.85 5.36
CA MET A 1 -17.92 -34.59 6.14
C MET A 1 -19.16 -33.77 5.81
N ALA A 2 -20.02 -33.50 6.80
CA ALA A 2 -21.24 -32.72 6.58
C ALA A 2 -20.87 -31.30 6.10
N LYS A 3 -21.51 -30.84 5.02
CA LYS A 3 -21.40 -29.47 4.53
C LYS A 3 -21.87 -28.55 5.65
N ALA A 4 -20.98 -27.71 6.19
CA ALA A 4 -21.36 -26.72 7.19
C ALA A 4 -22.56 -25.91 6.68
N PRO A 5 -23.59 -25.66 7.51
CA PRO A 5 -24.74 -24.87 7.09
C PRO A 5 -24.25 -23.54 6.54
N GLY A 6 -24.80 -23.12 5.41
CA GLY A 6 -24.50 -21.80 4.83
C GLY A 6 -24.80 -20.70 5.84
N LEU A 7 -24.05 -19.60 5.78
CA LEU A 7 -24.26 -18.44 6.64
C LEU A 7 -25.75 -18.04 6.64
N THR A 8 -26.33 -17.81 7.82
CA THR A 8 -27.71 -17.31 7.91
C THR A 8 -27.79 -15.90 7.35
N ARG A 9 -29.00 -15.44 6.97
CA ARG A 9 -29.17 -14.08 6.46
C ARG A 9 -28.67 -13.03 7.45
N GLU A 10 -28.98 -13.22 8.73
CA GLU A 10 -28.51 -12.37 9.83
C GLU A 10 -26.99 -12.31 9.92
N GLN A 11 -26.29 -13.45 9.74
CA GLN A 11 -24.83 -13.47 9.74
C GLN A 11 -24.23 -12.78 8.51
N ILE A 12 -24.90 -12.83 7.36
CA ILE A 12 -24.47 -12.11 6.15
C ILE A 12 -24.60 -10.60 6.37
N ASP A 13 -25.73 -10.16 6.91
CA ASP A 13 -26.00 -8.75 7.17
C ASP A 13 -25.04 -8.21 8.26
N ALA A 14 -24.77 -8.99 9.31
CA ALA A 14 -23.77 -8.64 10.33
C ALA A 14 -22.34 -8.57 9.76
N ALA A 15 -21.95 -9.50 8.88
CA ALA A 15 -20.65 -9.47 8.22
C ALA A 15 -20.51 -8.24 7.31
N CYS A 16 -21.58 -7.89 6.60
CA CYS A 16 -21.64 -6.70 5.75
C CYS A 16 -21.36 -5.43 6.56
N ALA A 17 -22.09 -5.23 7.66
CA ALA A 17 -21.95 -4.06 8.52
C ALA A 17 -20.52 -3.93 9.09
N LEU A 18 -19.90 -5.04 9.50
CA LEU A 18 -18.51 -5.03 9.98
C LEU A 18 -17.52 -4.60 8.90
N VAL A 19 -17.68 -5.09 7.67
CA VAL A 19 -16.78 -4.75 6.55
C VAL A 19 -16.97 -3.31 6.10
N GLU A 20 -18.20 -2.81 6.04
CA GLU A 20 -18.49 -1.40 5.74
C GLU A 20 -17.92 -0.47 6.80
N ALA A 21 -17.87 -0.90 8.07
CA ALA A 21 -17.18 -0.22 9.15
C ALA A 21 -15.64 -0.32 9.08
N GLY A 22 -15.10 -0.98 8.05
CA GLY A 22 -13.65 -1.09 7.78
C GLY A 22 -12.99 -2.36 8.30
N ALA A 23 -13.74 -3.31 8.87
CA ALA A 23 -13.17 -4.58 9.30
C ALA A 23 -12.68 -5.41 8.10
N THR A 24 -11.65 -6.23 8.34
CA THR A 24 -11.21 -7.22 7.34
C THR A 24 -12.14 -8.44 7.35
N PHE A 25 -12.22 -9.18 6.25
CA PHE A 25 -12.98 -10.45 6.21
C PHE A 25 -12.54 -11.45 7.28
N THR A 26 -11.25 -11.48 7.62
CA THR A 26 -10.73 -12.34 8.70
C THR A 26 -11.27 -11.91 10.07
N ALA A 27 -11.29 -10.61 10.33
CA ALA A 27 -11.83 -10.07 11.58
C ALA A 27 -13.34 -10.33 11.69
N ALA A 28 -14.09 -10.10 10.61
CA ALA A 28 -15.52 -10.41 10.56
C ALA A 28 -15.80 -11.91 10.78
N ALA A 29 -15.01 -12.79 10.15
CA ALA A 29 -15.12 -14.23 10.35
C ALA A 29 -14.84 -14.66 11.79
N GLN A 30 -13.79 -14.13 12.41
CA GLN A 30 -13.45 -14.39 13.82
C GLN A 30 -14.55 -13.90 14.77
N GLN A 31 -15.06 -12.69 14.54
CA GLN A 31 -16.07 -12.07 15.39
C GLN A 31 -17.42 -12.79 15.32
N LEU A 32 -17.77 -13.34 14.16
CA LEU A 32 -19.01 -14.07 13.95
C LEU A 32 -18.89 -15.59 14.19
N GLY A 33 -17.69 -16.09 14.46
CA GLY A 33 -17.44 -17.53 14.67
C GLY A 33 -17.66 -18.38 13.43
N VAL A 34 -17.46 -17.81 12.24
CA VAL A 34 -17.72 -18.46 10.95
C VAL A 34 -16.44 -18.63 10.12
N GLY A 35 -16.48 -19.51 9.12
CA GLY A 35 -15.33 -19.76 8.25
C GLY A 35 -15.01 -18.56 7.33
N TYR A 36 -13.74 -18.16 7.28
CA TYR A 36 -13.24 -17.08 6.40
C TYR A 36 -13.69 -17.24 4.94
N GLY A 37 -13.59 -18.46 4.39
CA GLY A 37 -13.96 -18.73 3.00
C GLY A 37 -15.43 -18.46 2.70
N VAL A 38 -16.30 -18.68 3.69
CA VAL A 38 -17.75 -18.45 3.57
C VAL A 38 -18.04 -16.95 3.59
N VAL A 39 -17.44 -16.20 4.52
CA VAL A 39 -17.55 -14.73 4.58
C VAL A 39 -17.03 -14.10 3.30
N ARG A 40 -15.83 -14.47 2.85
CA ARG A 40 -15.24 -13.97 1.60
C ARG A 40 -16.14 -14.24 0.39
N TYR A 41 -16.71 -15.44 0.29
CA TYR A 41 -17.64 -15.78 -0.80
C TYR A 41 -18.85 -14.85 -0.82
N HIS A 42 -19.52 -14.66 0.32
CA HIS A 42 -20.72 -13.82 0.40
C HIS A 42 -20.42 -12.34 0.15
N MET A 43 -19.35 -11.80 0.76
CA MET A 43 -18.99 -10.39 0.60
C MET A 43 -18.62 -10.07 -0.86
N LEU A 44 -17.84 -10.92 -1.52
CA LEU A 44 -17.51 -10.73 -2.94
C LEU A 44 -18.73 -10.86 -3.84
N ARG A 45 -19.66 -11.76 -3.54
CA ARG A 45 -20.92 -11.90 -4.30
C ARG A 45 -21.82 -10.67 -4.16
N LEU A 46 -21.74 -9.96 -3.03
CA LEU A 46 -22.43 -8.69 -2.78
C LEU A 46 -21.66 -7.47 -3.32
N GLY A 47 -20.49 -7.67 -3.95
CA GLY A 47 -19.66 -6.59 -4.48
C GLY A 47 -18.85 -5.82 -3.43
N ILE A 48 -18.83 -6.31 -2.20
CA ILE A 48 -18.16 -5.66 -1.06
C ILE A 48 -16.71 -6.12 -1.03
N ALA A 49 -15.78 -5.18 -1.19
CA ALA A 49 -14.36 -5.40 -1.00
C ALA A 49 -13.98 -5.17 0.47
N SER A 50 -13.15 -6.06 1.03
CA SER A 50 -12.56 -5.85 2.35
C SER A 50 -11.66 -4.61 2.34
N GLY A 51 -11.69 -3.86 3.45
CA GLY A 51 -10.64 -2.90 3.76
C GLY A 51 -9.24 -3.55 3.70
N ARG A 52 -8.21 -2.71 3.53
CA ARG A 52 -6.81 -3.16 3.49
C ARG A 52 -6.48 -3.95 4.75
N THR A 53 -5.71 -5.02 4.61
CA THR A 53 -5.26 -5.79 5.78
C THR A 53 -4.21 -5.00 6.58
N ARG A 54 -4.06 -5.30 7.87
CA ARG A 54 -2.99 -4.71 8.72
C ARG A 54 -1.59 -4.87 8.11
N THR A 55 -1.36 -5.95 7.36
CA THR A 55 -0.11 -6.16 6.60
C THR A 55 0.02 -5.17 5.46
N GLN A 56 -1.04 -4.94 4.69
CA GLN A 56 -1.06 -3.93 3.63
C GLN A 56 -0.95 -2.51 4.18
N GLU A 57 -1.61 -2.20 5.29
CA GLU A 57 -1.49 -0.90 5.96
C GLU A 57 -0.06 -0.66 6.46
N ARG A 58 0.58 -1.67 7.06
CA ARG A 58 2.00 -1.60 7.46
C ARG A 58 2.94 -1.46 6.27
N ALA A 59 2.66 -2.13 5.15
CA ALA A 59 3.45 -1.98 3.94
C ALA A 59 3.30 -0.55 3.39
N LEU A 60 2.08 -0.03 3.33
CA LEU A 60 1.81 1.34 2.91
C LEU A 60 2.45 2.36 3.86
N SER A 61 2.40 2.18 5.18
CA SER A 61 3.02 3.11 6.14
C SER A 61 4.56 3.12 6.05
N ARG A 62 5.17 2.03 5.55
CA ARG A 62 6.62 1.99 5.25
C ARG A 62 6.95 2.74 3.97
N THR A 63 6.04 2.76 3.01
CA THR A 63 6.19 3.44 1.72
C THR A 63 5.60 4.86 1.73
N VAL A 64 4.77 5.21 2.71
CA VAL A 64 4.07 6.49 2.85
C VAL A 64 4.25 6.99 4.27
N CYS A 65 4.86 8.15 4.44
CA CYS A 65 4.79 8.90 5.69
C CYS A 65 3.71 9.98 5.59
N PHE A 66 3.26 10.49 6.73
CA PHE A 66 2.39 11.66 6.77
C PHE A 66 3.23 12.88 7.18
N ARG A 67 3.11 13.97 6.42
CA ARG A 67 3.68 15.28 6.74
C ARG A 67 2.52 16.27 6.80
N ASP A 68 2.32 16.91 7.93
CA ASP A 68 1.22 17.86 8.16
C ASP A 68 -0.16 17.29 7.78
N GLY A 69 -0.39 16.01 8.13
CA GLY A 69 -1.63 15.29 7.80
C GLY A 69 -1.77 14.88 6.33
N ARG A 70 -0.82 15.22 5.45
CA ARG A 70 -0.83 14.84 4.03
C ARG A 70 0.04 13.61 3.78
N PRO A 71 -0.43 12.60 3.02
CA PRO A 71 0.38 11.44 2.68
C PRO A 71 1.51 11.82 1.72
N VAL A 72 2.73 11.45 2.07
CA VAL A 72 3.96 11.63 1.30
C VAL A 72 4.57 10.26 1.04
N TRP A 73 4.69 9.91 -0.23
CA TRP A 73 5.31 8.65 -0.65
C TRP A 73 6.84 8.75 -0.55
N ARG A 74 7.45 7.81 0.14
CA ARG A 74 8.90 7.63 0.22
C ARG A 74 9.41 7.04 -1.09
N PHE A 75 10.62 7.45 -1.47
CA PHE A 75 11.40 6.73 -2.48
C PHE A 75 11.91 5.42 -1.89
N THR A 76 11.67 4.34 -2.63
CA THR A 76 12.25 3.03 -2.36
C THR A 76 13.68 2.97 -2.90
N PRO A 77 14.54 2.07 -2.39
CA PRO A 77 15.88 1.87 -2.94
C PRO A 77 15.89 1.52 -4.43
N ALA A 78 14.86 0.79 -4.91
CA ALA A 78 14.70 0.46 -6.32
C ALA A 78 14.40 1.70 -7.18
N GLU A 79 13.53 2.60 -6.69
CA GLU A 79 13.28 3.88 -7.36
C GLU A 79 14.53 4.77 -7.37
N ASP A 80 15.30 4.82 -6.27
CA ASP A 80 16.55 5.58 -6.23
C ASP A 80 17.56 5.06 -7.26
N ALA A 81 17.71 3.74 -7.38
CA ALA A 81 18.57 3.12 -8.39
C ALA A 81 18.11 3.47 -9.81
N GLN A 82 16.80 3.46 -10.06
CA GLN A 82 16.24 3.88 -11.35
C GLN A 82 16.48 5.37 -11.64
N LEU A 83 16.32 6.25 -10.64
CA LEU A 83 16.62 7.68 -10.77
C LEU A 83 18.07 7.90 -11.19
N LEU A 84 19.02 7.31 -10.46
CA LEU A 84 20.45 7.46 -10.70
C LEU A 84 20.84 6.87 -12.06
N ALA A 85 20.29 5.72 -12.44
CA ALA A 85 20.56 5.13 -13.76
C ALA A 85 20.07 6.00 -14.92
N LEU A 86 18.90 6.65 -14.76
CA LEU A 86 18.36 7.55 -15.78
C LEU A 86 19.09 8.89 -15.82
N GLU A 87 19.49 9.42 -14.66
CA GLU A 87 20.28 10.65 -14.57
C GLU A 87 21.68 10.47 -15.17
N ALA A 88 22.33 9.32 -14.94
CA ALA A 88 23.60 8.96 -15.58
C ALA A 88 23.50 8.82 -17.12
N GLN A 89 22.30 8.56 -17.65
CA GLN A 89 22.04 8.57 -19.10
C GLN A 89 21.81 9.99 -19.66
N GLY A 90 21.90 11.03 -18.83
CA GLY A 90 21.62 12.42 -19.22
C GLY A 90 20.15 12.73 -19.43
N ILE A 91 19.23 11.88 -18.95
CA ILE A 91 17.79 12.10 -19.08
C ILE A 91 17.37 13.28 -18.19
N SER A 92 16.59 14.21 -18.74
CA SER A 92 16.12 15.37 -17.98
C SER A 92 15.21 14.96 -16.82
N VAL A 93 15.26 15.70 -15.72
CA VAL A 93 14.46 15.42 -14.51
C VAL A 93 12.95 15.33 -14.81
N ALA A 94 12.45 16.15 -15.74
CA ALA A 94 11.05 16.11 -16.16
C ALA A 94 10.68 14.79 -16.85
N GLU A 95 11.57 14.29 -17.70
CA GLU A 95 11.38 13.02 -18.39
C GLU A 95 11.54 11.83 -17.44
N ILE A 96 12.50 11.89 -16.51
CA ILE A 96 12.64 10.89 -15.43
C ILE A 96 11.33 10.81 -14.64
N ALA A 97 10.81 11.97 -14.19
CA ALA A 97 9.57 12.06 -13.43
C ALA A 97 8.38 11.44 -14.16
N ARG A 98 8.27 11.67 -15.47
CA ARG A 98 7.24 11.06 -16.33
C ARG A 98 7.38 9.54 -16.39
N ARG A 99 8.59 9.00 -16.54
CA ARG A 99 8.84 7.55 -16.62
C ARG A 99 8.53 6.82 -15.33
N ILE A 100 8.81 7.42 -14.18
CA ILE A 100 8.61 6.79 -12.86
C ILE A 100 7.26 7.14 -12.20
N GLY A 101 6.45 7.99 -12.84
CA GLY A 101 5.15 8.40 -12.30
C GLY A 101 5.24 9.29 -11.05
N ARG A 102 6.24 10.17 -10.97
CA ARG A 102 6.44 11.09 -9.84
C ARG A 102 6.34 12.55 -10.29
N ARG A 103 6.19 13.46 -9.33
CA ARG A 103 6.25 14.91 -9.60
C ARG A 103 7.70 15.33 -9.86
N THR A 104 7.92 16.19 -10.85
CA THR A 104 9.26 16.71 -11.21
C THR A 104 10.01 17.30 -10.01
N SER A 105 9.34 18.10 -9.18
CA SER A 105 9.94 18.67 -7.97
C SER A 105 10.37 17.62 -6.94
N SER A 106 9.63 16.50 -6.85
CA SER A 106 9.98 15.39 -5.96
C SER A 106 11.22 14.65 -6.44
N VAL A 107 11.37 14.47 -7.76
CA VAL A 107 12.55 13.84 -8.37
C VAL A 107 13.78 14.70 -8.21
N PHE A 108 13.67 16.00 -8.54
CA PHE A 108 14.74 16.97 -8.38
C PHE A 108 15.29 16.99 -6.94
N MET A 109 14.40 17.13 -5.96
CA MET A 109 14.80 17.14 -4.55
C MET A 109 15.45 15.82 -4.13
N ARG A 110 14.96 14.68 -4.67
CA ARG A 110 15.53 13.37 -4.35
C ARG A 110 16.95 13.20 -4.91
N LEU A 111 17.19 13.56 -6.17
CA LEU A 111 18.53 13.54 -6.77
C LEU A 111 19.50 14.41 -5.96
N ALA A 112 19.10 15.62 -5.59
CA ALA A 112 19.91 16.50 -4.76
C ALA A 112 20.19 15.91 -3.36
N THR A 113 19.28 15.13 -2.79
CA THR A 113 19.53 14.41 -1.53
C THR A 113 20.52 13.27 -1.73
N LEU A 114 20.36 12.46 -2.79
CA LEU A 114 21.25 11.34 -3.09
C LEU A 114 22.69 11.82 -3.36
N ALA A 115 22.85 12.89 -4.13
CA ALA A 115 24.16 13.50 -4.38
C ALA A 115 24.87 13.96 -3.09
N ARG A 116 24.13 14.56 -2.14
CA ARG A 116 24.69 14.95 -0.83
C ARG A 116 25.11 13.75 0.01
N ILE A 117 24.30 12.68 -0.01
CA ILE A 117 24.61 11.45 0.71
C ILE A 117 25.88 10.81 0.13
N GLU A 118 26.01 10.78 -1.19
CA GLU A 118 27.19 10.22 -1.86
C GLU A 118 28.45 11.02 -1.54
N ALA A 119 28.40 12.35 -1.68
CA ALA A 119 29.52 13.23 -1.31
C ALA A 119 29.95 13.05 0.17
N ALA A 120 28.99 12.85 1.08
CA ALA A 120 29.29 12.60 2.49
C ALA A 120 29.93 11.21 2.73
N ARG A 121 29.62 10.21 1.91
CA ARG A 121 30.24 8.88 1.96
C ARG A 121 31.66 8.89 1.42
N GLU A 122 31.87 9.58 0.30
CA GLU A 122 33.20 9.77 -0.29
C GLU A 122 34.14 10.49 0.68
N ALA A 123 33.66 11.54 1.38
CA ALA A 123 34.45 12.27 2.36
C ALA A 123 34.79 11.48 3.64
N ALA A 124 34.06 10.38 3.91
CA ALA A 124 34.27 9.53 5.07
C ALA A 124 35.14 8.28 4.77
N SER A 125 35.54 8.10 3.52
CA SER A 125 36.39 7.00 3.03
C SER A 125 37.84 7.45 2.88
#